data_AF-A0A7H4M6C5-F1
#
_entry.id   AF-A0A7H4M6C5-F1
#
_cell.length_a   1.000
_cell.length_b   1.000
_cell.length_c   1.000
_cell.angle_alpha   90.00
_cell.angle_beta   90.00
_cell.angle_gamma   90.00
#
_symmetry.space_group_name_H-M   'P 1'
#
loop_
_entity.id
_entity.type
_entity.pdbx_description
1 polymer ?
#
loop_
_entity_poly.entity_id
_entity_poly.type
_entity_poly.pdbx_seq_one_letter_code
_entity_poly.pdbx_strand_id
1 'polypeptide(L)' 'MLATTAARNGMTLIEPTGGIDLDNFGIILQSCLEAGVPRVMPHVYSSIIDPQTGNTRPEDIRRLMDIVKAVI' A
#
# COMPACT_ATOMS: atom_id res chain seq x y z
N MET A 1 7.94 -7.50 -13.34
CA MET A 1 7.28 -6.50 -12.47
C MET A 1 8.30 -6.00 -11.45
N LEU A 2 8.28 -4.72 -11.05
CA LEU A 2 9.30 -4.12 -10.18
C LEU A 2 9.51 -4.89 -8.87
N ALA A 3 8.42 -5.26 -8.18
CA ALA A 3 8.47 -5.99 -6.91
C ALA A 3 9.20 -7.35 -7.03
N THR A 4 8.94 -8.11 -8.11
CA THR A 4 9.62 -9.38 -8.37
C THR A 4 11.13 -9.20 -8.56
N THR A 5 11.53 -8.16 -9.30
CA THR A 5 12.95 -7.84 -9.49
C THR A 5 13.60 -7.42 -8.17
N ALA A 6 12.92 -6.60 -7.36
CA ALA A 6 13.38 -6.19 -6.04
C ALA A 6 13.63 -7.40 -5.13
N ALA A 7 12.64 -8.30 -5.01
CA ALA A 7 12.76 -9.52 -4.21
C ALA A 7 13.92 -10.42 -4.68
N ARG A 8 14.03 -10.66 -6.00
CA ARG A 8 15.10 -11.50 -6.58
C ARG A 8 16.52 -10.95 -6.35
N ASN A 9 16.66 -9.64 -6.19
CA ASN A 9 17.94 -8.99 -5.95
C ASN A 9 18.18 -8.71 -4.45
N GLY A 10 17.41 -9.34 -3.56
CA GLY A 10 17.63 -9.26 -2.12
C GLY A 10 17.17 -7.96 -1.47
N MET A 11 16.33 -7.16 -2.13
CA MET A 11 15.71 -6.02 -1.47
C MET A 11 14.75 -6.50 -0.37
N THR A 12 14.86 -5.89 0.80
CA THR A 12 14.08 -6.30 1.99
C THR A 12 12.86 -5.44 2.26
N LEU A 13 12.68 -4.36 1.49
CA LEU A 13 11.61 -3.39 1.64
C LEU A 13 11.22 -2.84 0.26
N ILE A 14 9.91 -2.69 0.05
CA ILE A 14 9.36 -1.94 -1.08
C ILE A 14 8.28 -0.97 -0.59
N GLU A 15 8.28 0.23 -1.16
CA GLU A 15 7.44 1.34 -0.73
C GLU A 15 6.57 1.84 -1.89
N PRO A 16 5.56 1.08 -2.34
CA PRO A 16 4.73 1.49 -3.46
C PRO A 16 4.06 2.83 -3.14
N THR A 17 4.21 3.79 -4.06
CA THR A 17 3.86 5.19 -3.85
C THR A 17 3.29 5.78 -5.14
N GLY A 18 2.25 6.61 -5.00
CA GLY A 18 1.67 7.37 -6.11
C GLY A 18 0.44 6.70 -6.72
N GLY A 19 -0.67 7.45 -6.82
CA GLY A 19 -1.92 6.97 -7.40
C GLY A 19 -2.65 5.88 -6.60
N ILE A 20 -2.26 5.64 -5.35
CA ILE A 20 -2.87 4.62 -4.50
C ILE A 20 -4.13 5.18 -3.83
N ASP A 21 -5.23 4.44 -3.87
CA ASP A 21 -6.51 4.76 -3.25
C ASP A 21 -7.16 3.50 -2.63
N LEU A 22 -8.38 3.63 -2.10
CA LEU A 22 -9.07 2.53 -1.44
C LEU A 22 -9.47 1.38 -2.39
N ASP A 23 -9.59 1.64 -3.69
CA ASP A 23 -10.03 0.66 -4.68
C ASP A 23 -8.85 -0.19 -5.18
N ASN A 24 -7.66 0.39 -5.27
CA ASN A 24 -6.47 -0.27 -5.79
C ASN A 24 -5.46 -0.71 -4.72
N PHE A 25 -5.57 -0.25 -3.48
CA PHE A 25 -4.61 -0.57 -2.41
C PHE A 25 -4.41 -2.07 -2.21
N GLY A 26 -5.52 -2.85 -2.19
CA GLY A 26 -5.48 -4.28 -1.95
C GLY A 26 -4.67 -5.04 -3.01
N ILE A 27 -4.93 -4.78 -4.30
CA ILE A 27 -4.22 -5.48 -5.38
C ILE A 27 -2.74 -5.10 -5.44
N ILE A 28 -2.40 -3.84 -5.12
CA ILE A 28 -1.00 -3.37 -5.05
C ILE A 28 -0.25 -4.08 -3.91
N LEU A 29 -0.86 -4.10 -2.72
CA LEU A 29 -0.29 -4.74 -1.54
C LEU A 29 -0.09 -6.25 -1.78
N GLN A 30 -1.13 -6.94 -2.26
CA GLN A 30 -1.08 -8.35 -2.58
C GLN A 30 0.02 -8.67 -3.59
N SER A 31 0.14 -7.88 -4.66
CA SER A 31 1.19 -8.06 -5.67
C SER A 31 2.62 -7.93 -5.10
N CYS A 32 2.82 -7.08 -4.09
CA CYS A 32 4.12 -6.94 -3.43
C CYS A 32 4.43 -8.12 -2.50
N LEU A 33 3.42 -8.62 -1.78
CA LEU A 33 3.54 -9.78 -0.91
C LEU A 33 3.82 -11.06 -1.71
N GLU A 34 3.07 -11.28 -2.80
CA GLU A 34 3.26 -12.42 -3.71
C GLU A 34 4.62 -12.40 -4.41
N ALA A 35 5.19 -11.21 -4.63
CA ALA A 35 6.56 -11.09 -5.15
C ALA A 35 7.64 -11.55 -4.17
N GLY A 36 7.31 -11.70 -2.87
CA GLY A 36 8.21 -12.20 -1.84
C GLY A 36 9.11 -11.13 -1.21
N VAL A 37 8.73 -9.84 -1.28
CA VAL A 37 9.47 -8.80 -0.55
C VAL A 37 9.13 -8.89 0.95
N PRO A 38 10.12 -9.01 1.86
CA PRO A 38 9.87 -9.23 3.29
C PRO A 38 9.03 -8.15 3.99
N ARG A 39 9.16 -6.89 3.55
CA ARG A 39 8.44 -5.74 4.12
C ARG A 39 7.86 -4.90 3.01
N VAL A 40 6.62 -4.44 3.19
CA VAL A 40 5.91 -3.58 2.25
C VAL A 40 5.39 -2.37 3.03
N MET A 41 5.67 -1.15 2.54
CA MET A 41 5.24 0.11 3.16
C MET A 41 4.52 0.98 2.11
N PRO A 42 3.23 0.74 1.85
CA PRO A 42 2.48 1.51 0.86
C PRO A 42 2.22 2.93 1.36
N HIS A 43 2.43 3.92 0.49
CA HIS A 43 2.15 5.32 0.75
C HIS A 43 0.86 5.76 0.08
N VAL A 44 -0.13 6.15 0.89
CA VAL A 44 -1.43 6.65 0.44
C VAL A 44 -1.58 8.10 0.89
N TYR A 45 -1.68 9.02 -0.06
CA TYR A 45 -1.65 10.47 0.19
C TYR A 45 -2.97 11.15 -0.13
N SER A 46 -3.02 11.92 -1.22
CA SER A 46 -4.14 12.78 -1.58
C SER A 46 -5.49 12.07 -1.67
N SER A 47 -5.50 10.78 -2.00
CA SER A 47 -6.72 9.97 -2.10
C SER A 47 -7.47 9.83 -0.77
N ILE A 48 -6.79 9.93 0.38
CA ILE A 48 -7.39 9.77 1.73
C ILE A 48 -7.38 11.06 2.56
N ILE A 49 -7.01 12.19 1.97
CA ILE A 49 -6.97 13.50 2.63
C ILE A 49 -8.29 14.24 2.37
N ASP A 50 -8.92 14.73 3.43
CA ASP A 50 -10.07 15.64 3.34
C ASP A 50 -9.62 16.99 2.75
N PRO A 51 -10.17 17.43 1.60
CA PRO A 51 -9.75 18.66 0.95
C PRO A 51 -10.14 19.93 1.73
N GLN A 52 -11.08 19.86 2.67
CA GLN A 52 -11.48 21.03 3.47
C GLN A 52 -10.53 21.26 4.64
N THR A 53 -10.12 20.18 5.31
CA THR A 53 -9.31 20.25 6.54
C THR A 53 -7.83 19.99 6.30
N GLY A 54 -7.47 19.34 5.19
CA GLY A 54 -6.11 18.86 4.93
C GLY A 54 -5.71 17.64 5.76
N ASN A 55 -6.61 17.10 6.57
CA ASN A 55 -6.33 15.95 7.42
C ASN A 55 -6.59 14.63 6.68
N THR A 56 -5.78 13.61 7.02
CA THR A 56 -6.09 12.24 6.63
C THR A 56 -7.36 11.77 7.32
N ARG A 57 -8.30 11.23 6.54
CA ARG A 57 -9.59 10.72 7.03
C ARG A 57 -9.40 9.45 7.89
N PRO A 58 -9.75 9.47 9.19
CA PRO A 58 -9.57 8.30 10.05
C PRO A 58 -10.35 7.05 9.60
N GLU A 59 -11.51 7.22 8.98
CA GLU A 59 -12.32 6.14 8.40
C GLU A 59 -11.61 5.42 7.25
N ASP A 60 -10.87 6.14 6.42
CA ASP A 60 -10.10 5.56 5.33
C ASP A 60 -8.93 4.76 5.87
N ILE A 61 -8.28 5.23 6.94
CA ILE A 61 -7.24 4.46 7.66
C ILE A 61 -7.80 3.14 8.22
N ARG A 62 -9.02 3.15 8.78
CA ARG A 62 -9.67 1.91 9.25
C ARG A 62 -9.90 0.94 8.09
N ARG A 63 -10.41 1.43 6.96
CA ARG A 63 -10.63 0.63 5.74
C ARG A 63 -9.32 0.03 5.21
N LEU A 64 -8.26 0.84 5.11
CA LEU A 64 -6.94 0.38 4.70
C LEU A 64 -6.42 -0.71 5.64
N MET A 65 -6.58 -0.54 6.95
CA MET A 65 -6.17 -1.54 7.95
C MET A 65 -6.97 -2.85 7.82
N ASP A 66 -8.26 -2.78 7.49
CA ASP A 66 -9.08 -3.97 7.25
C ASP A 66 -8.62 -4.70 5.97
N ILE A 67 -8.25 -3.97 4.92
CA ILE A 67 -7.64 -4.56 3.71
C ILE A 67 -6.31 -5.22 4.04
N VAL A 68 -5.43 -4.55 4.82
CA VAL A 68 -4.17 -5.14 5.28
C VAL A 68 -4.45 -6.47 5.97
N LYS A 69 -5.32 -6.51 6.99
CA LYS A 69 -5.66 -7.73 7.72
C LYS A 69 -6.24 -8.85 6.85
N ALA A 70 -6.89 -8.52 5.73
CA ALA A 70 -7.48 -9.52 4.85
C ALA A 70 -6.45 -10.23 3.95
N VAL A 71 -5.24 -9.66 3.79
CA VAL A 71 -4.20 -10.18 2.88
C VAL A 71 -2.94 -10.68 3.60
N ILE A 72 -2.90 -10.64 4.94
CA ILE A 72 -1.85 -11.23 5.79
C ILE A 72 -2.39 -12.38 6.65
#